data_AF-B7KM38-F1
#
_entry.id   AF-B7KM38-F1
#
_cell.length_a   1.000
_cell.length_b   1.000
_cell.length_c   1.000
_cell.angle_alpha   90.00
_cell.angle_beta   90.00
_cell.angle_gamma   90.00
#
_symmetry.space_group_name_H-M   'P 1'
#
loop_
_entity.id
_entity.type
_entity.pdbx_description
1 polymer ?
#
loop_
_entity_poly.entity_id
_entity_poly.type
_entity_poly.pdbx_seq_one_letter_code
_entity_poly.pdbx_strand_id
1 'polypeptide(L)'
;MEPKSKRQIIEFTQTEKEKIEAVKSLLAAQDKTSYRQRQKEIAQKLGISQRSVQRMVKAWQDKGVSGLTRNQREDKGKHRITQEWEEYILKTYREGNRGSLHMSRAQVALRVEARAATLGEEDYPSRATVYRVLSGVMESQTKIIRSLGWKGEKLILKSREGIEIEVEYSNQVWQCDHTKVDVFVVDRQGEILGRPWLTTVIDSYSRCIMGIYLGMETPSAAIVALALRHGILPKQDLLQKFFVI
;
A
#
# COMPACT_ATOMS: atom_id res chain seq x y z
N MET A 1 0.46 -40.04 25.37
CA MET A 1 0.46 -38.61 25.76
C MET A 1 -0.30 -37.86 24.68
N GLU A 2 -1.61 -37.66 24.86
CA GLU A 2 -2.45 -37.05 23.82
C GLU A 2 -2.11 -35.55 23.63
N PRO A 3 -2.07 -35.04 22.40
CA PRO A 3 -1.78 -33.64 22.15
C PRO A 3 -2.99 -32.78 22.55
N LYS A 4 -2.78 -31.91 23.55
CA LYS A 4 -3.73 -30.90 24.01
C LYS A 4 -4.17 -30.02 22.82
N SER A 5 -5.47 -30.09 22.52
CA SER A 5 -6.17 -29.19 21.59
C SER A 5 -5.83 -27.73 21.90
N LYS A 6 -5.19 -27.04 20.93
CA LYS A 6 -4.92 -25.60 20.98
C LYS A 6 -6.26 -24.86 20.98
N ARG A 7 -6.66 -24.31 22.12
CA ARG A 7 -7.77 -23.36 22.21
C ARG A 7 -7.40 -22.11 21.40
N GLN A 8 -7.92 -21.99 20.18
CA GLN A 8 -7.91 -20.72 19.44
C GLN A 8 -8.69 -19.69 20.27
N ILE A 9 -7.98 -18.68 20.77
CA ILE A 9 -8.61 -17.52 21.41
C ILE A 9 -9.16 -16.67 20.25
N ILE A 10 -10.45 -16.83 19.97
CA ILE A 10 -11.16 -16.00 19.00
C ILE A 10 -11.40 -14.64 19.67
N GLU A 11 -10.71 -13.60 19.21
CA GLU A 11 -10.98 -12.24 19.66
C GLU A 11 -12.33 -11.77 19.11
N PHE A 12 -13.32 -11.67 19.99
CA PHE A 12 -14.64 -11.14 19.66
C PHE A 12 -14.63 -9.61 19.61
N THR A 13 -15.31 -9.05 18.62
CA THR A 13 -15.56 -7.60 18.56
C THR A 13 -16.37 -7.14 19.78
N GLN A 14 -16.26 -5.85 20.14
CA GLN A 14 -17.01 -5.29 21.27
C GLN A 14 -18.52 -5.57 21.18
N THR A 15 -19.08 -5.43 19.97
CA THR A 15 -20.49 -5.75 19.70
C THR A 15 -20.84 -7.24 19.83
N GLU A 16 -19.89 -8.15 19.60
CA GLU A 16 -20.12 -9.58 19.78
C GLU A 16 -20.07 -9.95 21.27
N LYS A 17 -19.15 -9.34 22.04
CA LYS A 17 -19.09 -9.51 23.50
C LYS A 17 -20.39 -9.08 24.17
N GLU A 18 -20.93 -7.92 23.79
CA GLU A 18 -22.20 -7.39 24.30
C GLU A 18 -23.39 -8.32 23.99
N LYS A 19 -23.43 -8.91 22.78
CA LYS A 19 -24.46 -9.89 22.40
C LYS A 19 -24.35 -11.19 23.19
N ILE A 20 -23.13 -11.68 23.41
CA ILE A 20 -22.88 -12.90 24.18
C ILE A 20 -23.32 -12.72 25.63
N GLU A 21 -22.98 -11.58 26.25
CA GLU A 21 -23.37 -11.24 27.61
C GLU A 21 -24.89 -11.12 27.75
N ALA A 22 -25.55 -10.46 26.78
CA ALA A 22 -26.99 -10.34 26.74
C ALA A 22 -27.69 -11.72 26.69
N VAL A 23 -27.22 -12.64 25.84
CA VAL A 23 -27.80 -13.98 25.74
C VAL A 23 -27.56 -14.81 27.01
N LYS A 24 -26.37 -14.72 27.62
CA LYS A 24 -26.07 -15.39 28.90
C LYS A 24 -26.98 -14.90 30.03
N SER A 25 -27.17 -13.58 30.15
CA SER A 25 -28.06 -12.97 31.15
C SER A 25 -29.52 -13.42 31.00
N LEU A 26 -29.96 -13.60 29.75
CA LEU A 26 -31.31 -14.02 29.41
C LEU A 26 -31.53 -15.52 29.69
N LEU A 27 -30.53 -16.38 29.42
CA LEU A 27 -30.56 -17.81 29.76
C LEU A 27 -30.50 -18.09 31.27
N ALA A 28 -29.96 -17.17 32.06
CA ALA A 28 -29.88 -17.28 33.53
C ALA A 28 -31.20 -16.90 34.25
N ALA A 29 -32.29 -16.63 33.53
CA ALA A 29 -33.59 -16.34 34.13
C ALA A 29 -34.30 -17.63 34.57
N GLN A 30 -34.71 -17.70 35.84
CA GLN A 30 -35.36 -18.88 36.42
C GLN A 30 -36.87 -18.95 36.11
N ASP A 31 -37.53 -17.81 35.87
CA ASP A 31 -38.98 -17.70 35.66
C ASP A 31 -39.38 -17.15 34.29
N LYS A 32 -40.52 -17.59 33.75
CA LYS A 32 -41.08 -17.12 32.46
C LYS A 32 -41.39 -15.61 32.45
N THR A 33 -41.79 -15.05 33.59
CA THR A 33 -42.08 -13.61 33.73
C THR A 33 -40.79 -12.78 33.71
N SER A 34 -39.78 -13.24 34.46
CA SER A 34 -38.43 -12.65 34.49
C SER A 34 -37.74 -12.71 33.12
N TYR A 35 -37.94 -13.82 32.39
CA TYR A 35 -37.44 -14.00 31.02
C TYR A 35 -38.00 -12.94 30.06
N ARG A 36 -39.32 -12.70 30.06
CA ARG A 36 -39.96 -11.69 29.18
C ARG A 36 -39.52 -10.27 29.51
N GLN A 37 -39.33 -9.96 30.79
CA GLN A 37 -38.89 -8.65 31.23
C GLN A 37 -37.44 -8.37 30.82
N ARG A 38 -36.51 -9.31 31.09
CA ARG A 38 -35.12 -9.22 30.63
C ARG A 38 -35.00 -9.16 29.11
N GLN A 39 -35.86 -9.88 28.39
CA GLN A 39 -35.89 -9.82 26.93
C GLN A 39 -36.23 -8.40 26.43
N LYS A 40 -37.16 -7.69 27.09
CA LYS A 40 -37.54 -6.32 26.74
C LYS A 40 -36.42 -5.32 27.05
N GLU A 41 -35.76 -5.48 28.20
CA GLU A 41 -34.63 -4.65 28.62
C GLU A 41 -33.42 -4.82 27.69
N ILE A 42 -33.09 -6.05 27.33
CA ILE A 42 -32.01 -6.36 26.38
C ILE A 42 -32.33 -5.81 24.98
N ALA A 43 -33.59 -5.93 24.53
CA ALA A 43 -34.03 -5.36 23.26
C ALA A 43 -33.85 -3.82 23.23
N GLN A 44 -34.20 -3.12 24.32
CA GLN A 44 -33.99 -1.68 24.45
C GLN A 44 -32.50 -1.32 24.52
N LYS A 45 -31.70 -2.02 25.34
CA LYS A 45 -30.26 -1.77 25.50
C LYS A 45 -29.49 -1.93 24.19
N LEU A 46 -29.85 -2.91 23.37
CA LEU A 46 -29.20 -3.19 22.08
C LEU A 46 -29.87 -2.45 20.90
N GLY A 47 -30.96 -1.72 21.11
CA GLY A 47 -31.69 -1.03 20.04
C GLY A 47 -32.28 -1.96 18.97
N ILE A 48 -32.63 -3.20 19.33
CA ILE A 48 -33.15 -4.23 18.40
C ILE A 48 -34.53 -4.72 18.82
N SER A 49 -35.27 -5.34 17.89
CA SER A 49 -36.58 -5.92 18.20
C SER A 49 -36.47 -7.12 19.16
N GLN A 50 -37.50 -7.34 19.98
CA GLN A 50 -37.62 -8.54 20.82
C GLN A 50 -37.50 -9.85 20.02
N ARG A 51 -37.97 -9.85 18.77
CA ARG A 51 -37.87 -10.98 17.83
C ARG A 51 -36.41 -11.26 17.43
N SER A 52 -35.59 -10.22 17.29
CA SER A 52 -34.14 -10.36 17.04
C SER A 52 -33.43 -10.99 18.24
N VAL A 53 -33.80 -10.61 19.46
CA VAL A 53 -33.27 -11.22 20.70
C VAL A 53 -33.64 -12.71 20.77
N GLN A 54 -34.87 -13.08 20.46
CA GLN A 54 -35.28 -14.50 20.36
C GLN A 54 -34.49 -15.26 19.30
N ARG A 55 -34.25 -14.66 18.12
CA ARG A 55 -33.43 -15.28 17.06
C ARG A 55 -31.99 -15.50 17.52
N MET A 56 -31.43 -14.58 18.31
CA MET A 56 -30.09 -14.73 18.91
C MET A 56 -30.04 -15.89 19.92
N VAL A 57 -31.02 -15.97 20.83
CA VAL A 57 -31.09 -17.06 21.81
C VAL A 57 -31.22 -18.42 21.10
N LYS A 58 -32.08 -18.50 20.07
CA LYS A 58 -32.23 -19.70 19.26
C LYS A 58 -30.93 -20.07 18.53
N ALA A 59 -30.27 -19.10 17.89
CA ALA A 59 -28.99 -19.33 17.22
C ALA A 59 -27.88 -19.79 18.18
N TRP A 60 -27.89 -19.31 19.43
CA TRP A 60 -26.99 -19.77 20.48
C TRP A 60 -27.29 -21.19 20.95
N GLN A 61 -28.57 -21.57 21.06
CA GLN A 61 -28.96 -22.94 21.40
C GLN A 61 -28.57 -23.94 20.31
N ASP A 62 -28.71 -23.55 19.03
CA ASP A 62 -28.43 -24.43 17.89
C ASP A 62 -26.91 -24.55 17.59
N LYS A 63 -26.14 -23.46 17.72
CA LYS A 63 -24.74 -23.38 17.25
C LYS A 63 -23.74 -22.81 18.27
N GLY A 64 -24.18 -22.56 19.51
CA GLY A 64 -23.35 -21.94 20.55
C GLY A 64 -22.91 -20.52 20.20
N VAL A 65 -21.71 -20.14 20.64
CA VAL A 65 -21.13 -18.80 20.41
C VAL A 65 -21.04 -18.45 18.92
N SER A 66 -20.82 -19.46 18.06
CA SER A 66 -20.74 -19.26 16.60
C SER A 66 -22.07 -18.85 15.94
N GLY A 67 -23.20 -19.03 16.61
CA GLY A 67 -24.50 -18.55 16.14
C GLY A 67 -24.72 -17.05 16.34
N LEU A 68 -23.93 -16.41 17.21
CA LEU A 68 -24.02 -14.97 17.51
C LEU A 68 -22.99 -14.12 16.75
N THR A 69 -21.97 -14.75 16.17
CA THR A 69 -21.02 -14.06 15.30
C THR A 69 -21.71 -13.65 14.01
N ARG A 70 -21.26 -12.54 13.41
CA ARG A 70 -21.83 -12.06 12.14
C ARG A 70 -21.48 -13.06 11.06
N ASN A 71 -22.44 -13.89 10.65
CA ASN A 71 -22.25 -14.74 9.48
C ASN A 71 -22.00 -13.81 8.29
N GLN A 72 -20.76 -13.80 7.77
CA GLN A 72 -20.49 -13.06 6.55
C GLN A 72 -21.33 -13.70 5.45
N ARG A 73 -21.98 -12.87 4.62
CA ARG A 73 -22.74 -13.41 3.50
C ARG A 73 -21.78 -14.20 2.61
N GLU A 74 -22.18 -15.39 2.18
CA GLU A 74 -21.35 -16.30 1.38
C GLU A 74 -20.94 -15.71 0.01
N ASP A 75 -21.68 -14.70 -0.45
CA ASP A 75 -21.43 -13.97 -1.70
C ASP A 75 -20.48 -12.78 -1.54
N LYS A 76 -20.07 -12.45 -0.30
CA LYS A 76 -19.20 -11.30 -0.05
C LYS A 76 -17.80 -11.56 -0.63
N GLY A 77 -17.47 -10.82 -1.68
CA GLY A 77 -16.20 -10.94 -2.41
C GLY A 77 -16.26 -11.87 -3.62
N LYS A 78 -17.37 -12.58 -3.85
CA LYS A 78 -17.58 -13.34 -5.10
C LYS A 78 -18.09 -12.40 -6.19
N HIS A 79 -17.43 -12.41 -7.33
CA HIS A 79 -17.93 -11.72 -8.51
C HIS A 79 -18.99 -12.61 -9.19
N ARG A 80 -20.12 -12.03 -9.60
CA ARG A 80 -21.16 -12.73 -10.38
C ARG A 80 -20.72 -12.83 -11.85
N ILE A 81 -19.60 -13.50 -12.09
CA ILE A 81 -19.04 -13.75 -13.43
C ILE A 81 -18.57 -15.20 -13.49
N THR A 82 -18.46 -15.75 -14.70
CA THR A 82 -17.87 -17.08 -14.89
C THR A 82 -16.39 -17.04 -14.50
N GLN A 83 -15.88 -18.19 -14.03
CA GLN A 83 -14.48 -18.31 -13.60
C GLN A 83 -13.52 -18.00 -14.75
N GLU A 84 -13.86 -18.35 -15.99
CA GLU A 84 -13.05 -18.08 -17.17
C GLU A 84 -12.82 -16.58 -17.40
N TRP A 85 -13.86 -15.77 -17.22
CA TRP A 85 -13.77 -14.33 -17.36
C TRP A 85 -12.95 -13.69 -16.23
N GLU A 86 -13.11 -14.17 -15.01
CA GLU A 86 -12.30 -13.72 -13.86
C GLU A 86 -10.82 -14.01 -14.08
N GLU A 87 -10.48 -15.24 -14.48
CA GLU A 87 -9.12 -15.65 -14.79
C GLU A 87 -8.53 -14.84 -15.95
N TYR A 88 -9.31 -14.58 -16.99
CA TYR A 88 -8.86 -13.78 -18.12
C TYR A 88 -8.56 -12.32 -17.73
N ILE A 89 -9.42 -11.69 -16.93
CA ILE A 89 -9.22 -10.32 -16.44
C ILE A 89 -7.91 -10.25 -15.64
N LEU A 90 -7.72 -11.18 -14.70
CA LEU A 90 -6.54 -11.23 -13.83
C LEU A 90 -5.26 -11.51 -14.62
N LYS A 91 -5.29 -12.48 -15.54
CA LYS A 91 -4.15 -12.83 -16.40
C LYS A 91 -3.76 -11.66 -17.28
N THR A 92 -4.72 -11.05 -17.96
CA THR A 92 -4.49 -9.89 -18.86
C THR A 92 -3.87 -8.71 -18.10
N TYR A 93 -4.38 -8.42 -16.90
CA TYR A 93 -3.83 -7.35 -16.07
C TYR A 93 -2.41 -7.66 -15.59
N ARG A 94 -2.11 -8.89 -15.16
CA ARG A 94 -0.77 -9.28 -14.68
C ARG A 94 0.27 -9.29 -15.80
N GLU A 95 -0.08 -9.83 -16.97
CA GLU A 95 0.81 -9.86 -18.13
C GLU A 95 1.05 -8.45 -18.70
N GLY A 96 0.00 -7.62 -18.73
CA GLY A 96 0.09 -6.23 -19.18
C GLY A 96 0.82 -5.29 -18.22
N ASN A 97 1.07 -5.72 -16.97
CA ASN A 97 1.78 -4.95 -15.95
C ASN A 97 3.06 -5.65 -15.44
N ARG A 98 3.70 -6.49 -16.29
CA ARG A 98 4.96 -7.16 -15.96
C ARG A 98 6.15 -6.27 -16.35
N GLY A 99 7.07 -6.04 -15.40
CA GLY A 99 8.27 -5.25 -15.65
C GLY A 99 7.94 -3.78 -15.95
N SER A 100 8.40 -3.27 -17.09
CA SER A 100 8.12 -1.90 -17.55
C SER A 100 6.82 -1.75 -18.33
N LEU A 101 6.09 -2.85 -18.59
CA LEU A 101 4.79 -2.80 -19.24
C LEU A 101 3.76 -2.23 -18.27
N HIS A 102 2.86 -1.39 -18.78
CA HIS A 102 1.78 -0.82 -18.00
C HIS A 102 0.47 -0.87 -18.77
N MET A 103 -0.55 -1.46 -18.14
CA MET A 103 -1.89 -1.60 -18.67
C MET A 103 -2.91 -1.05 -17.68
N SER A 104 -3.62 -0.01 -18.11
CA SER A 104 -4.72 0.57 -17.35
C SER A 104 -5.90 -0.39 -17.27
N ARG A 105 -6.71 -0.25 -16.21
CA ARG A 105 -7.99 -0.96 -16.07
C ARG A 105 -8.92 -0.77 -17.29
N ALA A 106 -8.85 0.41 -17.92
CA ALA A 106 -9.63 0.70 -19.12
C ALA A 106 -9.19 -0.15 -20.32
N GLN A 107 -7.88 -0.32 -20.51
CA GLN A 107 -7.33 -1.19 -21.55
C GLN A 107 -7.66 -2.66 -21.30
N VAL A 108 -7.67 -3.11 -20.04
CA VAL A 108 -8.13 -4.46 -19.70
C VAL A 108 -9.61 -4.64 -20.08
N ALA A 109 -10.47 -3.68 -19.75
CA ALA A 109 -11.89 -3.75 -20.12
C ALA A 109 -12.11 -3.81 -21.65
N LEU A 110 -11.34 -3.03 -22.42
CA LEU A 110 -11.38 -3.09 -23.89
C LEU A 110 -10.95 -4.46 -24.42
N ARG A 111 -9.96 -5.12 -23.78
CA ARG A 111 -9.54 -6.48 -24.17
C ARG A 111 -10.58 -7.54 -23.83
N VAL A 112 -11.30 -7.39 -22.72
CA VAL A 112 -12.44 -8.24 -22.37
C VAL A 112 -13.53 -8.14 -23.44
N GLU A 113 -13.90 -6.92 -23.82
CA GLU A 113 -14.89 -6.66 -24.88
C GLU A 113 -14.45 -7.24 -26.24
N ALA A 114 -13.19 -7.00 -26.63
CA ALA A 114 -12.65 -7.56 -27.88
C ALA A 114 -12.63 -9.09 -27.88
N ARG A 115 -12.32 -9.72 -26.74
CA ARG A 115 -12.36 -11.18 -26.60
C ARG A 115 -13.79 -11.70 -26.68
N ALA A 116 -14.75 -11.02 -26.05
CA ALA A 116 -16.16 -11.40 -26.10
C ALA A 116 -16.70 -11.34 -27.53
N ALA A 117 -16.39 -10.27 -28.27
CA ALA A 117 -16.74 -10.13 -29.68
C ALA A 117 -16.14 -11.25 -30.56
N THR A 118 -14.94 -11.73 -30.22
CA THR A 118 -14.28 -12.83 -30.95
C THR A 118 -14.92 -14.18 -30.67
N LEU A 119 -15.41 -14.39 -29.44
CA LEU A 119 -16.08 -15.63 -29.03
C LEU A 119 -17.58 -15.63 -29.38
N GLY A 120 -18.15 -14.47 -29.73
CA GLY A 120 -19.58 -14.31 -29.96
C GLY A 120 -20.41 -14.40 -28.68
N GLU A 121 -19.81 -14.13 -27.52
CA GLU A 121 -20.50 -14.15 -26.22
C GLU A 121 -21.12 -12.80 -25.90
N GLU A 122 -22.44 -12.78 -25.67
CA GLU A 122 -23.15 -11.59 -25.20
C GLU A 122 -23.08 -11.42 -23.67
N ASP A 123 -22.90 -12.51 -22.93
CA ASP A 123 -22.81 -12.50 -21.46
C ASP A 123 -21.35 -12.36 -20.98
N TYR A 124 -20.79 -11.16 -21.17
CA TYR A 124 -19.42 -10.83 -20.74
C TYR A 124 -19.39 -9.75 -19.65
N PRO A 125 -18.29 -9.67 -18.85
CA PRO A 125 -18.21 -8.72 -17.76
C PRO A 125 -18.22 -7.27 -18.25
N SER A 126 -19.17 -6.48 -17.75
CA SER A 126 -19.17 -5.03 -17.95
C SER A 126 -17.88 -4.38 -17.44
N ARG A 127 -17.56 -3.20 -17.97
CA ARG A 127 -16.43 -2.37 -17.50
C ARG A 127 -16.42 -2.16 -15.99
N ALA A 128 -17.58 -1.94 -15.38
CA ALA A 128 -17.71 -1.77 -13.92
C ALA A 128 -17.41 -3.07 -13.15
N THR A 129 -17.73 -4.23 -13.74
CA THR A 129 -17.39 -5.55 -13.19
C THR A 129 -15.88 -5.79 -13.26
N VAL A 130 -15.25 -5.52 -14.40
CA VAL A 130 -13.78 -5.58 -14.55
C VAL A 130 -13.08 -4.71 -13.50
N TYR A 131 -13.57 -3.50 -13.26
CA TYR A 131 -12.98 -2.59 -12.27
C TYR A 131 -13.11 -3.12 -10.84
N ARG A 132 -14.23 -3.79 -10.51
CA ARG A 132 -14.44 -4.44 -9.20
C ARG A 132 -13.58 -5.67 -8.99
N VAL A 133 -13.34 -6.47 -10.03
CA VAL A 133 -12.41 -7.60 -9.98
C VAL A 133 -10.99 -7.10 -9.71
N LEU A 134 -10.58 -6.05 -10.44
CA LEU A 134 -9.24 -5.49 -10.30
C LEU A 134 -9.03 -4.67 -9.03
N SER A 135 -10.08 -4.16 -8.37
CA SER A 135 -9.91 -3.34 -7.17
C SER A 135 -9.21 -4.09 -6.03
N GLY A 136 -9.55 -5.37 -5.81
CA GLY A 136 -8.89 -6.18 -4.78
C GLY A 136 -7.40 -6.46 -5.08
N VAL A 137 -7.04 -6.58 -6.36
CA VAL A 137 -5.64 -6.77 -6.79
C VAL A 137 -4.84 -5.49 -6.67
N MET A 138 -5.46 -4.34 -6.97
CA MET A 138 -4.80 -3.05 -6.87
C MET A 138 -4.63 -2.60 -5.42
N GLU A 139 -5.52 -3.00 -4.53
CA GLU A 139 -5.43 -2.68 -3.10
C GLU A 139 -4.32 -3.48 -2.40
N SER A 140 -4.04 -4.71 -2.85
CA SER A 140 -2.90 -5.50 -2.37
C SER A 140 -1.57 -5.09 -3.00
N GLN A 141 -1.59 -4.50 -4.19
CA GLN A 141 -0.43 -3.85 -4.79
C GLN A 141 -0.30 -2.44 -4.20
N THR A 142 0.21 -2.37 -2.96
CA THR A 142 0.65 -1.14 -2.29
C THR A 142 1.25 -0.20 -3.32
N LYS A 143 0.58 0.94 -3.55
CA LYS A 143 0.94 1.97 -4.54
C LYS A 143 2.46 2.03 -4.69
N ILE A 144 2.97 1.45 -5.78
CA ILE A 144 4.34 1.66 -6.20
C ILE A 144 4.35 3.11 -6.67
N ILE A 145 4.58 4.02 -5.72
CA ILE A 145 4.70 5.45 -5.97
C ILE A 145 5.90 5.60 -6.91
N ARG A 146 5.69 6.41 -7.94
CA ARG A 146 6.40 6.45 -9.24
C ARG A 146 7.89 6.84 -9.19
N SER A 147 8.54 6.79 -8.04
CA SER A 147 9.97 7.09 -7.90
C SER A 147 10.73 5.82 -7.56
N LEU A 148 11.74 5.48 -8.37
CA LEU A 148 12.71 4.44 -8.04
C LEU A 148 13.15 4.61 -6.57
N GLY A 149 12.94 3.56 -5.78
CA GLY A 149 13.30 3.51 -4.38
C GLY A 149 12.19 3.79 -3.37
N TRP A 150 11.01 4.30 -3.73
CA TRP A 150 9.95 4.55 -2.73
C TRP A 150 9.00 3.35 -2.61
N LYS A 151 8.96 2.68 -1.45
CA LYS A 151 7.92 1.68 -1.10
C LYS A 151 6.97 2.30 -0.07
N GLY A 152 5.79 2.75 -0.51
CA GLY A 152 4.85 3.45 0.35
C GLY A 152 5.35 4.84 0.73
N GLU A 153 5.42 5.15 2.03
CA GLU A 153 5.89 6.45 2.56
C GLU A 153 7.42 6.51 2.75
N LYS A 154 8.14 5.39 2.56
CA LYS A 154 9.55 5.28 2.90
C LYS A 154 10.43 5.07 1.66
N LEU A 155 11.61 5.70 1.67
CA LEU A 155 12.65 5.49 0.67
C LEU A 155 13.51 4.28 1.06
N ILE A 156 13.53 3.27 0.20
CA ILE A 156 14.34 2.07 0.26
C ILE A 156 15.31 2.07 -0.92
N LEU A 157 16.59 2.19 -0.63
CA LEU A 157 17.66 2.12 -1.61
C LEU A 157 18.13 0.67 -1.76
N LYS A 158 18.57 0.28 -2.96
CA LYS A 158 19.17 -1.04 -3.21
C LYS A 158 20.63 -0.85 -3.58
N SER A 159 21.52 -1.48 -2.81
CA SER A 159 22.92 -1.55 -3.18
C SER A 159 23.12 -2.46 -4.40
N ARG A 160 24.30 -2.39 -5.04
CA ARG A 160 24.67 -3.33 -6.12
C ARG A 160 24.69 -4.79 -5.66
N GLU A 161 24.90 -5.03 -4.37
CA GLU A 161 24.91 -6.36 -3.74
C GLU A 161 23.49 -6.84 -3.37
N GLY A 162 22.46 -6.04 -3.66
CA GLY A 162 21.06 -6.37 -3.38
C GLY A 162 20.61 -6.09 -1.95
N ILE A 163 21.45 -5.44 -1.13
CA ILE A 163 21.08 -5.02 0.22
C ILE A 163 20.06 -3.88 0.12
N GLU A 164 18.89 -4.07 0.74
CA GLU A 164 17.88 -3.01 0.90
C GLU A 164 18.24 -2.14 2.11
N ILE A 165 18.38 -0.83 1.89
CA ILE A 165 18.64 0.17 2.94
C ILE A 165 17.41 1.06 3.05
N GLU A 166 16.72 0.97 4.18
CA GLU A 166 15.60 1.84 4.52
C GLU A 166 16.13 3.17 5.09
N VAL A 167 15.74 4.28 4.46
CA VAL A 167 16.15 5.63 4.85
C VAL A 167 15.09 6.23 5.77
N GLU A 168 15.45 6.45 7.03
CA GLU A 168 14.57 6.83 8.13
C GLU A 168 14.79 8.25 8.64
N TYR A 169 16.01 8.80 8.50
CA TYR A 169 16.36 10.13 9.00
C TYR A 169 17.43 10.85 8.14
N SER A 170 17.52 12.17 8.30
CA SER A 170 18.49 13.02 7.57
C SER A 170 19.92 12.66 7.95
N ASN A 171 20.83 12.68 6.97
CA ASN A 171 22.23 12.29 7.08
C ASN A 171 22.49 10.79 7.31
N GLN A 172 21.48 9.92 7.18
CA GLN A 172 21.71 8.49 7.23
C GLN A 172 22.39 7.96 5.95
N VAL A 173 21.92 8.41 4.77
CA VAL A 173 22.45 7.96 3.48
C VAL A 173 22.59 9.13 2.52
N TRP A 174 23.82 9.39 2.08
CA TRP A 174 24.09 10.35 1.01
C TRP A 174 24.34 9.63 -0.31
N GLN A 175 23.76 10.15 -1.38
CA GLN A 175 24.00 9.68 -2.74
C GLN A 175 24.80 10.71 -3.52
N CYS A 176 25.79 10.25 -4.26
CA CYS A 176 26.58 11.08 -5.16
C CYS A 176 26.19 10.76 -6.60
N ASP A 177 25.90 11.79 -7.38
CA ASP A 177 25.60 11.64 -8.80
C ASP A 177 26.40 12.67 -9.62
N HIS A 178 26.74 12.28 -10.85
CA HIS A 178 27.46 13.11 -11.80
C HIS A 178 26.61 13.34 -13.03
N THR A 179 26.35 14.60 -13.36
CA THR A 179 25.58 14.97 -14.55
C THR A 179 26.38 15.94 -15.40
N LYS A 180 26.50 15.66 -16.70
CA LYS A 180 27.07 16.61 -17.66
C LYS A 180 26.02 17.66 -17.99
N VAL A 181 26.22 18.88 -17.51
CA VAL A 181 25.24 19.97 -17.59
C VAL A 181 25.01 20.36 -19.04
N ASP A 182 23.77 20.65 -19.43
CA ASP A 182 23.41 21.04 -20.80
C ASP A 182 23.59 22.54 -21.04
N VAL A 183 24.80 23.03 -20.74
CA VAL A 183 25.21 24.42 -20.91
C VAL A 183 26.65 24.43 -21.43
N PHE A 184 26.92 25.24 -22.45
CA PHE A 184 28.29 25.49 -22.91
C PHE A 184 28.93 26.59 -22.07
N VAL A 185 30.12 26.32 -21.57
CA VAL A 185 30.99 27.30 -20.94
C VAL A 185 31.93 27.86 -22.00
N VAL A 186 32.06 29.18 -22.00
CA VAL A 186 32.98 29.92 -22.85
C VAL A 186 34.04 30.59 -21.99
N ASP A 187 35.24 30.79 -22.54
CA ASP A 187 36.26 31.61 -21.89
C ASP A 187 35.97 33.12 -22.04
N ARG A 188 36.89 33.97 -21.58
CA ARG A 188 36.73 35.43 -21.65
C ARG A 188 36.84 35.97 -23.08
N GLN A 189 37.41 35.20 -23.99
CA GLN A 189 37.65 35.52 -25.39
C GLN A 189 36.50 35.04 -26.29
N GLY A 190 35.58 34.23 -25.75
CA GLY A 190 34.42 33.70 -26.45
C GLY A 190 34.64 32.30 -27.03
N GLU A 191 35.78 31.67 -26.76
CA GLU A 191 36.06 30.31 -27.21
C GLU A 191 35.28 29.30 -26.36
N ILE A 192 34.69 28.30 -27.04
CA ILE A 192 33.87 27.28 -26.39
C ILE A 192 34.78 26.27 -25.69
N LEU A 193 34.76 26.28 -24.35
CA LEU A 193 35.48 25.31 -23.51
C LEU A 193 34.74 23.97 -23.44
N GLY A 194 33.42 23.98 -23.64
CA GLY A 194 32.57 22.79 -23.68
C GLY A 194 31.55 22.74 -22.54
N ARG A 195 31.05 21.54 -22.25
CA ARG A 195 30.01 21.32 -21.22
C ARG A 195 30.62 20.80 -19.92
N PRO A 196 30.36 21.44 -18.76
CA PRO A 196 30.92 21.03 -17.48
C PRO A 196 30.17 19.83 -16.90
N TRP A 197 30.84 19.15 -15.97
CA TRP A 197 30.26 18.14 -15.09
C TRP A 197 29.87 18.77 -13.76
N LEU A 198 28.62 18.54 -13.35
CA LEU A 198 28.12 18.83 -12.01
C LEU A 198 28.09 17.52 -11.22
N THR A 199 28.79 17.50 -10.11
CA THR A 199 28.73 16.42 -9.11
C THR A 199 27.95 16.92 -7.91
N THR A 200 26.90 16.21 -7.53
CA THR A 200 26.06 16.56 -6.37
C THR A 200 26.10 15.48 -5.32
N VAL A 201 26.21 15.88 -4.06
CA VAL A 201 26.02 15.02 -2.89
C VAL A 201 24.65 15.36 -2.29
N ILE A 202 23.73 14.41 -2.27
CA ILE A 202 22.33 14.62 -1.87
C ILE A 202 22.00 13.75 -0.66
N ASP A 203 21.39 14.35 0.37
CA ASP A 203 20.80 13.59 1.48
C ASP A 203 19.53 12.87 1.01
N SER A 204 19.53 11.54 1.09
CA SER A 204 18.46 10.72 0.53
C SER A 204 17.12 10.93 1.25
N TYR A 205 17.17 11.30 2.53
CA TYR A 205 15.98 11.57 3.33
C TYR A 205 15.38 12.95 3.01
N SER A 206 16.11 14.03 3.29
CA SER A 206 15.61 15.40 3.15
C SER A 206 15.59 15.92 1.71
N ARG A 207 16.31 15.26 0.80
CA ARG A 207 16.62 15.72 -0.56
C ARG A 207 17.47 17.00 -0.61
N CYS A 208 18.02 17.44 0.53
CA CYS A 208 18.94 18.58 0.55
C CYS A 208 20.23 18.26 -0.20
N ILE A 209 20.71 19.26 -0.96
CA ILE A 209 22.03 19.21 -1.57
C ILE A 209 23.06 19.55 -0.49
N MET A 210 23.83 18.54 -0.10
CA MET A 210 24.83 18.65 0.95
C MET A 210 26.09 19.32 0.40
N GLY A 211 26.57 18.85 -0.75
CA GLY A 211 27.77 19.36 -1.39
C GLY A 211 27.72 19.29 -2.91
N ILE A 212 28.56 20.10 -3.55
CA ILE A 212 28.66 20.17 -5.00
C ILE A 212 30.12 20.28 -5.43
N TYR A 213 30.38 19.85 -6.66
CA TYR A 213 31.56 20.22 -7.43
C TYR A 213 31.14 20.48 -8.87
N LEU A 214 31.62 21.58 -9.46
CA LEU A 214 31.36 21.96 -10.84
C LEU A 214 32.71 22.21 -11.53
N GLY A 215 32.98 21.47 -12.59
CA GLY A 215 34.26 21.53 -13.29
C GLY A 215 34.17 20.97 -14.71
N MET A 216 35.25 21.11 -15.48
CA MET A 216 35.36 20.54 -16.84
C MET A 216 35.89 19.10 -16.82
N GLU A 217 36.43 18.69 -15.67
CA GLU A 217 37.02 17.39 -15.43
C GLU A 217 35.96 16.28 -15.45
N THR A 218 36.35 15.12 -16.01
CA THR A 218 35.47 13.95 -16.07
C THR A 218 35.26 13.33 -14.68
N PRO A 219 34.09 12.72 -14.41
CA PRO A 219 33.79 12.06 -13.14
C PRO A 219 34.91 11.13 -12.66
N SER A 220 35.33 11.30 -11.41
CA SER A 220 36.40 10.52 -10.80
C SER A 220 36.24 10.49 -9.27
N ALA A 221 36.92 9.54 -8.62
CA ALA A 221 36.93 9.45 -7.15
C ALA A 221 37.45 10.74 -6.49
N ALA A 222 38.42 11.42 -7.13
CA ALA A 222 38.92 12.71 -6.66
C ALA A 222 37.83 13.81 -6.67
N ILE A 223 37.03 13.87 -7.73
CA ILE A 223 35.90 14.81 -7.82
C ILE A 223 34.84 14.51 -6.75
N VAL A 224 34.52 13.23 -6.53
CA VAL A 224 33.61 12.82 -5.45
C VAL A 224 34.15 13.26 -4.09
N ALA A 225 35.45 13.05 -3.83
CA ALA A 225 36.08 13.47 -2.59
C ALA A 225 36.01 14.99 -2.39
N LEU A 226 36.18 15.80 -3.45
CA LEU A 226 36.02 17.25 -3.39
C LEU A 226 34.57 17.67 -3.09
N ALA A 227 33.59 17.04 -3.75
CA ALA A 227 32.18 17.31 -3.51
C ALA A 227 31.75 16.91 -2.08
N LEU A 228 32.26 15.78 -1.57
CA LEU A 228 32.06 15.35 -0.18
C LEU A 228 32.74 16.30 0.80
N ARG A 229 33.98 16.71 0.54
CA ARG A 229 34.69 17.71 1.35
C ARG A 229 33.86 19.00 1.46
N HIS A 230 33.30 19.47 0.36
CA HIS A 230 32.40 20.62 0.35
C HIS A 230 31.11 20.38 1.14
N GLY A 231 30.57 19.15 1.12
CA GLY A 231 29.35 18.81 1.87
C GLY A 231 29.55 18.64 3.37
N ILE A 232 30.72 18.17 3.79
CA ILE A 232 31.05 17.85 5.19
C ILE A 232 31.64 19.06 5.92
N LEU A 233 32.52 19.83 5.26
CA LEU A 233 33.22 20.92 5.93
C LEU A 233 32.30 22.14 6.15
N PRO A 234 32.63 22.97 7.16
CA PRO A 234 31.90 24.20 7.42
C PRO A 234 31.90 25.13 6.18
N LYS A 235 30.75 25.70 5.85
CA LYS A 235 30.55 26.50 4.62
C LYS A 235 30.84 28.00 4.80
N GLN A 236 31.31 28.42 5.97
CA GLN A 236 31.52 29.85 6.30
C GLN A 236 32.49 30.52 5.32
N ASP A 237 33.59 29.85 4.99
CA ASP A 237 34.60 30.39 4.06
C ASP A 237 34.09 30.48 2.61
N LEU A 238 33.17 29.59 2.23
CA LEU A 238 32.55 29.60 0.90
C LEU A 238 31.56 30.76 0.78
N LEU A 239 30.75 30.98 1.81
CA LEU A 239 29.80 32.08 1.86
C LEU A 239 30.52 33.44 1.75
N GLN A 240 31.66 33.61 2.43
CA GLN A 240 32.46 34.83 2.32
C GLN A 240 33.05 35.07 0.92
N LYS A 241 33.35 34.00 0.15
CA LYS A 241 33.96 34.12 -1.18
C LYS A 241 32.97 34.37 -2.31
N PHE A 242 31.73 33.88 -2.18
CA PHE A 242 30.72 33.94 -3.25
C PHE A 242 29.51 34.82 -2.93
N PHE A 243 29.30 35.18 -1.65
CA PHE A 243 28.28 36.12 -1.20
C PHE A 243 28.96 37.26 -0.43
N VAL A 244 29.50 38.24 -1.17
CA VAL A 244 29.70 39.58 -0.64
C VAL A 244 28.38 40.32 -0.89
N ILE A 245 27.63 40.59 0.19
CA ILE A 245 26.61 41.65 0.23
C ILE A 245 27.29 42.85 0.90
#